data_AF-A0AAU5BAY6-F1
#
_entry.id   AF-A0AAU5BAY6-F1
#
_cell.length_a   1.000
_cell.length_b   1.000
_cell.length_c   1.000
_cell.angle_alpha   90.00
_cell.angle_beta   90.00
_cell.angle_gamma   90.00
#
_symmetry.space_group_name_H-M   'P 1'
#
loop_
_entity.id
_entity.type
_entity.pdbx_description
1 polymer ?
#
loop_
_entity_poly.entity_id
_entity_poly.type
_entity_poly.pdbx_seq_one_letter_code
_entity_poly.pdbx_strand_id
1 'polypeptide(L)'
;MALRSGELKGYVIAPLRYEEAGGTERSDTPSCAPLADLVNLTPEPAPAASVLRTAVDASRAGRDDQTVVTLLLATYAGDGAAALMDRVRRAVDVCAGGFGTRGEDGPAAYSVVTALPAPRVGQDALAYRMVCDRGGHRSPLVFTVVRSAGAVVVFSAANYLDREVPEIPPALVTAQAAKLPAAT
;
A
#
# COMPACT_ATOMS: atom_id res chain seq x y z
N MET A 1 -12.10 3.41 11.15
CA MET A 1 -12.85 4.04 10.04
C MET A 1 -11.88 4.63 9.01
N ALA A 2 -12.24 4.68 7.73
CA ALA A 2 -11.42 5.33 6.70
C ALA A 2 -11.63 6.86 6.70
N LEU A 3 -10.58 7.60 6.34
CA LEU A 3 -10.65 9.04 6.06
C LEU A 3 -11.65 9.34 4.94
N ARG A 4 -12.29 10.51 5.04
CA ARG A 4 -13.28 11.03 4.10
C ARG A 4 -12.88 12.43 3.63
N SER A 5 -13.54 12.89 2.58
CA SER A 5 -13.39 14.25 2.07
C SER A 5 -13.59 15.29 3.19
N GLY A 6 -12.70 16.28 3.24
CA GLY A 6 -12.71 17.35 4.24
C GLY A 6 -12.15 17.00 5.61
N GLU A 7 -11.82 15.72 5.90
CA GLU A 7 -11.32 15.33 7.22
C GLU A 7 -9.82 15.60 7.44
N LEU A 8 -9.06 15.80 6.36
CA LEU A 8 -7.65 16.17 6.42
C LEU A 8 -7.41 17.46 5.63
N LYS A 9 -7.08 18.54 6.33
CA LYS A 9 -6.80 19.83 5.70
C LYS A 9 -5.62 19.70 4.73
N GLY A 10 -5.76 20.28 3.54
CA GLY A 10 -4.73 20.24 2.50
C GLY A 10 -4.76 18.99 1.61
N TYR A 11 -5.70 18.06 1.84
CA TYR A 11 -5.84 16.86 1.02
C TYR A 11 -7.25 16.74 0.44
N VAL A 12 -7.31 16.34 -0.82
CA VAL A 12 -8.53 15.85 -1.47
C VAL A 12 -8.57 14.34 -1.27
N ILE A 13 -9.55 13.87 -0.49
CA ILE A 13 -9.76 12.44 -0.22
C ILE A 13 -11.03 11.98 -0.93
N ALA A 14 -10.91 10.96 -1.78
CA ALA A 14 -12.01 10.44 -2.57
C ALA A 14 -12.18 8.93 -2.41
N PRO A 15 -13.40 8.38 -2.57
CA PRO A 15 -13.60 6.95 -2.75
C PRO A 15 -12.86 6.44 -3.99
N LEU A 16 -12.34 5.22 -3.89
CA LEU A 16 -11.78 4.48 -5.01
C LEU A 16 -12.49 3.13 -5.07
N ARG A 17 -12.89 2.68 -6.25
CA ARG A 17 -13.45 1.33 -6.41
C ARG A 17 -12.37 0.33 -6.77
N TYR A 18 -12.54 -0.92 -6.35
CA TYR A 18 -11.56 -1.96 -6.65
C TYR A 18 -11.46 -2.21 -8.16
N GLU A 19 -12.58 -2.17 -8.86
CA GLU A 19 -12.66 -2.35 -10.32
C GLU A 19 -11.90 -1.26 -11.09
N GLU A 20 -11.60 -0.13 -10.43
CA GLU A 20 -10.88 1.00 -11.02
C GLU A 20 -9.35 0.92 -10.79
N ALA A 21 -8.87 0.11 -9.83
CA ALA A 21 -7.47 0.14 -9.39
C ALA A 21 -6.86 -1.21 -8.95
N GLY A 22 -7.65 -2.27 -8.89
CA GLY A 22 -7.20 -3.61 -8.54
C GLY A 22 -6.32 -4.21 -9.63
N GLY A 23 -5.34 -5.01 -9.21
CA GLY A 23 -4.43 -5.71 -10.12
C GLY A 23 -4.70 -7.22 -10.19
N THR A 24 -4.09 -7.89 -11.16
CA THR A 24 -4.19 -9.36 -11.35
C THR A 24 -2.83 -10.05 -11.28
N GLU A 25 -1.82 -9.36 -10.75
CA GLU A 25 -0.45 -9.85 -10.75
C GLU A 25 -0.28 -11.04 -9.81
N ARG A 26 0.33 -12.10 -10.32
CA ARG A 26 0.71 -13.27 -9.51
C ARG A 26 2.21 -13.39 -9.47
N SER A 27 2.77 -13.48 -8.27
CA SER A 27 4.21 -13.70 -8.10
C SER A 27 4.62 -15.07 -8.62
N ASP A 28 5.74 -15.11 -9.34
CA ASP A 28 6.40 -16.35 -9.74
C ASP A 28 7.09 -17.04 -8.55
N THR A 29 7.26 -16.32 -7.44
CA THR A 29 7.89 -16.80 -6.22
C THR A 29 6.88 -16.78 -5.07
N PRO A 30 6.42 -17.94 -4.55
CA PRO A 30 5.35 -17.98 -3.55
C PRO A 30 5.62 -17.14 -2.28
N SER A 31 6.88 -17.06 -1.83
CA SER A 31 7.24 -16.23 -0.67
C SER A 31 7.11 -14.72 -0.91
N CYS A 32 7.01 -14.29 -2.17
CA CYS A 32 6.84 -12.90 -2.58
C CYS A 32 5.40 -12.54 -2.95
N ALA A 33 4.49 -13.54 -2.94
CA ALA A 33 3.07 -13.33 -3.19
C ALA A 33 2.46 -12.21 -2.32
N PRO A 34 2.76 -12.10 -0.99
CA PRO A 34 2.18 -11.04 -0.17
C PRO A 34 2.48 -9.61 -0.66
N LEU A 35 3.59 -9.40 -1.36
CA LEU A 35 3.93 -8.09 -1.94
C LEU A 35 3.12 -7.81 -3.20
N ALA A 36 2.96 -8.80 -4.08
CA ALA A 36 2.12 -8.70 -5.28
C ALA A 36 0.63 -8.51 -4.90
N ASP A 37 0.18 -9.23 -3.87
CA ASP A 37 -1.18 -9.12 -3.32
C ASP A 37 -1.48 -7.69 -2.84
N LEU A 38 -0.50 -7.01 -2.22
CA LEU A 38 -0.63 -5.60 -1.82
C LEU A 38 -0.61 -4.63 -3.00
N VAL A 39 0.15 -4.91 -4.06
CA VAL A 39 0.09 -4.14 -5.31
C VAL A 39 -1.31 -4.25 -5.93
N ASN A 40 -1.89 -5.45 -5.92
CA ASN A 40 -3.22 -5.71 -6.46
C ASN A 40 -4.36 -5.15 -5.60
N LEU A 41 -4.08 -4.64 -4.39
CA LEU A 41 -5.07 -4.26 -3.39
C LEU A 41 -5.92 -5.44 -2.89
N THR A 42 -5.38 -6.66 -2.92
CA THR A 42 -6.01 -7.91 -2.49
C THR A 42 -5.16 -8.64 -1.44
N PRO A 43 -4.94 -8.05 -0.25
CA PRO A 43 -4.08 -8.64 0.78
C PRO A 43 -4.54 -10.04 1.19
N GLU A 44 -3.57 -10.92 1.47
CA GLU A 44 -3.78 -12.24 2.05
C GLU A 44 -3.17 -12.37 3.46
N PRO A 45 -3.91 -12.78 4.51
CA PRO A 45 -5.27 -13.33 4.47
C PRO A 45 -6.31 -12.36 3.91
N ALA A 46 -7.36 -12.87 3.28
CA ALA A 46 -8.47 -12.05 2.80
C ALA A 46 -9.14 -11.28 3.96
N PRO A 47 -9.41 -9.98 3.80
CA PRO A 47 -10.08 -9.19 4.82
C PRO A 47 -11.58 -9.52 4.90
N ALA A 48 -12.16 -9.38 6.09
CA ALA A 48 -13.60 -9.52 6.30
C ALA A 48 -14.38 -8.35 5.68
N ALA A 49 -13.77 -7.16 5.64
CA ALA A 49 -14.27 -6.00 4.91
C ALA A 49 -13.11 -5.09 4.55
N SER A 50 -13.26 -4.35 3.44
CA SER A 50 -12.27 -3.37 3.01
C SER A 50 -12.92 -2.10 2.45
N VAL A 51 -12.17 -1.01 2.52
CA VAL A 51 -12.53 0.30 1.98
C VAL A 51 -11.30 0.91 1.33
N LEU A 52 -11.46 1.34 0.08
CA LEU A 52 -10.41 2.02 -0.70
C LEU A 52 -10.64 3.53 -0.76
N ARG A 53 -9.56 4.28 -0.66
CA ARG A 53 -9.53 5.75 -0.83
C ARG A 53 -8.32 6.16 -1.65
N THR A 54 -8.43 7.30 -2.31
CA THR A 54 -7.28 8.06 -2.77
C THR A 54 -7.12 9.31 -1.91
N ALA A 55 -5.88 9.78 -1.77
CA ALA A 55 -5.55 11.05 -1.19
C ALA A 55 -4.54 11.77 -2.09
N VAL A 56 -4.84 13.03 -2.40
CA VAL A 56 -4.00 13.91 -3.22
C VAL A 56 -3.82 15.23 -2.48
N ASP A 57 -2.61 15.79 -2.52
CA ASP A 57 -2.36 17.15 -2.03
C ASP A 57 -3.23 18.15 -2.83
N ALA A 58 -4.07 18.91 -2.14
CA ALA A 58 -5.02 19.82 -2.76
C ALA A 58 -4.34 20.94 -3.56
N SER A 59 -3.09 21.31 -3.23
CA SER A 59 -2.30 22.29 -3.99
C SER A 59 -1.77 21.73 -5.31
N ARG A 60 -1.68 20.40 -5.43
CA ARG A 60 -1.21 19.65 -6.60
C ARG A 60 -2.33 18.97 -7.38
N ALA A 61 -3.55 18.96 -6.85
CA ALA A 61 -4.68 18.30 -7.48
C ALA A 61 -4.89 18.76 -8.94
N GLY A 62 -4.97 17.78 -9.85
CA GLY A 62 -5.18 18.03 -11.29
C GLY A 62 -3.92 18.44 -12.06
N ARG A 63 -2.75 18.46 -11.42
CA ARG A 63 -1.46 18.58 -12.12
C ARG A 63 -1.01 17.22 -12.62
N ASP A 64 -0.20 17.22 -13.67
CA ASP A 64 0.40 16.01 -14.18
C ASP A 64 1.27 15.36 -13.10
N ASP A 65 2.14 16.13 -12.43
CA ASP A 65 3.06 15.66 -11.38
C ASP A 65 2.44 15.32 -10.02
N GLN A 66 1.11 15.14 -9.94
CA GLN A 66 0.45 14.88 -8.67
C GLN A 66 0.78 13.46 -8.15
N THR A 67 1.22 13.38 -6.89
CA THR A 67 1.33 12.09 -6.20
C THR A 67 -0.05 11.67 -5.70
N VAL A 68 -0.51 10.51 -6.18
CA VAL A 68 -1.74 9.89 -5.69
C VAL A 68 -1.36 8.81 -4.69
N VAL A 69 -1.82 8.96 -3.45
CA VAL A 69 -1.70 7.91 -2.43
C VAL A 69 -2.98 7.11 -2.40
N THR A 70 -2.89 5.80 -2.58
CA THR A 70 -3.98 4.86 -2.38
C THR A 70 -3.96 4.34 -0.95
N LEU A 71 -5.12 4.28 -0.32
CA LEU A 71 -5.31 3.74 1.03
C LEU A 71 -6.29 2.58 0.95
N LEU A 72 -5.84 1.39 1.35
CA LEU A 72 -6.68 0.24 1.60
C LEU A 72 -6.82 0.06 3.11
N LEU A 73 -7.99 0.41 3.64
CA LEU A 73 -8.37 0.05 5.01
C LEU A 73 -9.06 -1.32 4.98
N ALA A 74 -8.53 -2.27 5.74
CA ALA A 74 -9.02 -3.63 5.84
C ALA A 74 -9.28 -4.01 7.30
N THR A 75 -10.35 -4.77 7.55
CA THR A 75 -10.64 -5.37 8.86
C THR A 75 -10.59 -6.89 8.79
N TYR A 76 -10.14 -7.50 9.87
CA TYR A 76 -9.84 -8.92 9.97
C TYR A 76 -10.53 -9.54 11.18
N ALA A 77 -10.95 -10.79 11.02
CA ALA A 77 -11.33 -11.64 12.13
C ALA A 77 -10.09 -12.30 12.75
N GLY A 78 -10.12 -12.51 14.06
CA GLY A 78 -9.03 -13.17 14.81
C GLY A 78 -7.67 -12.52 14.53
N ASP A 79 -6.67 -13.36 14.27
CA ASP A 79 -5.28 -12.93 14.08
C ASP A 79 -4.94 -12.50 12.64
N GLY A 80 -5.92 -12.41 11.73
CA GLY A 80 -5.67 -12.12 10.32
C GLY A 80 -4.87 -10.84 10.06
N ALA A 81 -5.13 -9.78 10.85
CA ALA A 81 -4.40 -8.53 10.78
C ALA A 81 -2.91 -8.67 11.16
N ALA A 82 -2.61 -9.45 12.21
CA ALA A 82 -1.23 -9.71 12.63
C ALA A 82 -0.53 -10.64 11.64
N ALA A 83 -1.22 -11.66 11.14
CA ALA A 83 -0.72 -12.58 10.13
C ALA A 83 -0.34 -11.86 8.83
N LEU A 84 -1.13 -10.87 8.39
CA LEU A 84 -0.79 -10.03 7.24
C LEU A 84 0.54 -9.27 7.48
N MET A 85 0.69 -8.60 8.62
CA MET A 85 1.91 -7.85 8.95
C MET A 85 3.15 -8.75 8.91
N ASP A 86 3.06 -9.95 9.49
CA ASP A 86 4.17 -10.90 9.51
C ASP A 86 4.51 -11.43 8.12
N ARG A 87 3.51 -11.75 7.29
CA ARG A 87 3.71 -12.20 5.91
C ARG A 87 4.38 -11.14 5.07
N VAL A 88 3.92 -9.90 5.17
CA VAL A 88 4.50 -8.77 4.42
C VAL A 88 5.94 -8.52 4.86
N ARG A 89 6.21 -8.48 6.17
CA ARG A 89 7.56 -8.30 6.71
C ARG A 89 8.53 -9.38 6.22
N ARG A 90 8.13 -10.65 6.31
CA ARG A 90 8.92 -11.78 5.80
C ARG A 90 9.14 -11.69 4.29
N ALA A 91 8.12 -11.30 3.53
CA ALA A 91 8.24 -11.16 2.09
C ALA A 91 9.19 -10.01 1.71
N VAL A 92 9.18 -8.88 2.43
CA VAL A 92 10.16 -7.80 2.23
C VAL A 92 11.59 -8.31 2.40
N ASP A 93 11.85 -9.11 3.44
CA ASP A 93 13.18 -9.65 3.71
C ASP A 93 13.61 -10.70 2.67
N VAL A 94 12.76 -11.68 2.39
CA VAL A 94 13.07 -12.80 1.48
C VAL A 94 13.18 -12.34 0.03
N CYS A 95 12.40 -11.33 -0.36
CA CYS A 95 12.30 -10.85 -1.73
C CYS A 95 13.20 -9.63 -2.00
N ALA A 96 14.15 -9.33 -1.11
CA ALA A 96 15.13 -8.25 -1.27
C ALA A 96 15.90 -8.31 -2.61
N GLY A 97 16.13 -9.53 -3.13
CA GLY A 97 16.75 -9.77 -4.44
C GLY A 97 15.85 -9.51 -5.65
N GLY A 98 14.56 -9.20 -5.44
CA GLY A 98 13.56 -9.03 -6.47
C GLY A 98 12.79 -10.32 -6.80
N PHE A 99 11.71 -10.17 -7.57
CA PHE A 99 10.85 -11.27 -8.01
C PHE A 99 10.07 -10.90 -9.28
N GLY A 100 9.68 -11.90 -10.06
CA GLY A 100 8.81 -11.70 -11.23
C GLY A 100 7.33 -11.84 -10.87
N THR A 101 6.46 -11.20 -11.65
CA THR A 101 5.02 -11.41 -11.64
C THR A 101 4.47 -11.62 -13.05
N ARG A 102 3.29 -12.25 -13.13
CA ARG A 102 2.48 -12.39 -14.34
C ARG A 102 1.03 -11.99 -14.06
N GLY A 103 0.47 -11.12 -14.88
CA GLY A 103 -0.94 -10.70 -14.82
C GLY A 103 -1.53 -10.49 -16.22
N GLU A 104 -2.75 -9.96 -16.28
CA GLU A 104 -3.43 -9.63 -17.54
C GLU A 104 -2.71 -8.51 -18.32
N ASP A 105 -2.08 -7.57 -17.59
CA ASP A 105 -1.25 -6.49 -18.16
C ASP A 105 0.15 -6.96 -18.62
N GLY A 106 0.39 -8.28 -18.61
CA GLY A 106 1.66 -8.89 -18.97
C GLY A 106 2.63 -9.10 -17.80
N PRO A 107 3.86 -9.54 -18.09
CA PRO A 107 4.86 -9.78 -17.05
C PRO A 107 5.40 -8.47 -16.48
N ALA A 108 5.75 -8.48 -15.20
CA ALA A 108 6.55 -7.44 -14.56
C ALA A 108 7.65 -8.05 -13.69
N ALA A 109 8.65 -7.24 -13.39
CA ALA A 109 9.72 -7.58 -12.45
C ALA A 109 9.78 -6.54 -11.35
N TYR A 110 9.78 -6.99 -10.10
CA TYR A 110 10.01 -6.16 -8.94
C TYR A 110 11.46 -6.28 -8.50
N SER A 111 12.06 -5.13 -8.21
CA SER A 111 13.43 -5.03 -7.74
C SER A 111 13.54 -4.02 -6.61
N VAL A 112 14.71 -3.93 -5.97
CA VAL A 112 14.98 -2.97 -4.88
C VAL A 112 13.93 -3.07 -3.76
N VAL A 113 13.53 -4.30 -3.42
CA VAL A 113 12.63 -4.53 -2.29
C VAL A 113 13.42 -4.25 -1.03
N THR A 114 13.05 -3.19 -0.31
CA THR A 114 13.86 -2.71 0.82
C THR A 114 12.96 -2.08 1.87
N ALA A 115 13.15 -2.50 3.13
CA ALA A 115 12.51 -1.90 4.27
C ALA A 115 12.92 -0.42 4.44
N LEU A 116 11.95 0.41 4.84
CA LEU A 116 12.13 1.81 5.18
C LEU A 116 11.85 2.01 6.68
N PRO A 117 12.29 3.13 7.28
CA PRO A 117 11.89 3.48 8.63
C PRO A 117 10.37 3.49 8.78
N ALA A 118 9.84 2.64 9.66
CA ALA A 118 8.41 2.55 9.90
C ALA A 118 7.92 3.76 10.71
N PRO A 119 6.69 4.25 10.45
CA PRO A 119 6.09 5.30 11.27
C PRO A 119 5.78 4.76 12.67
N ARG A 120 5.91 5.61 13.69
CA ARG A 120 5.61 5.24 15.08
C ARG A 120 4.14 5.49 15.42
N VAL A 121 3.24 4.82 14.69
CA VAL A 121 1.79 4.92 14.87
C VAL A 121 1.14 3.55 14.84
N GLY A 122 -0.04 3.42 15.45
CA GLY A 122 -0.70 2.12 15.61
C GLY A 122 0.04 1.22 16.61
N GLN A 123 -0.31 -0.07 16.60
CA GLN A 123 0.35 -1.09 17.43
C GLN A 123 1.53 -1.75 16.73
N ASP A 124 1.45 -1.90 15.41
CA ASP A 124 2.52 -2.41 14.57
C ASP A 124 2.52 -1.62 13.26
N ALA A 125 3.70 -1.34 12.72
CA ALA A 125 3.85 -0.66 11.45
C ALA A 125 5.10 -1.14 10.72
N LEU A 126 5.05 -1.14 9.40
CA LEU A 126 6.19 -1.36 8.53
C LEU A 126 6.10 -0.42 7.33
N ALA A 127 7.24 -0.10 6.74
CA ALA A 127 7.32 0.62 5.49
C ALA A 127 8.37 -0.05 4.60
N TYR A 128 8.16 -0.03 3.29
CA TYR A 128 9.12 -0.56 2.34
C TYR A 128 8.94 0.11 0.98
N ARG A 129 9.93 -0.05 0.11
CA ARG A 129 9.85 0.34 -1.29
C ARG A 129 10.17 -0.84 -2.20
N MET A 130 9.78 -0.70 -3.45
CA MET A 130 10.14 -1.58 -4.56
C MET A 130 10.10 -0.78 -5.87
N VAL A 131 10.72 -1.30 -6.92
CA VAL A 131 10.61 -0.76 -8.28
C VAL A 131 9.98 -1.82 -9.16
N CYS A 132 8.84 -1.50 -9.74
CA CYS A 132 8.20 -2.31 -10.78
C CYS A 132 8.81 -1.95 -12.14
N ASP A 133 9.28 -2.95 -12.87
CA ASP A 133 9.73 -2.86 -14.26
C ASP A 133 8.74 -3.64 -15.12
N ARG A 134 7.99 -2.93 -15.96
CA ARG A 134 7.04 -3.50 -16.92
C ARG A 134 7.41 -3.01 -18.31
N GLY A 135 7.88 -3.93 -19.16
CA GLY A 135 8.27 -3.60 -20.53
C GLY A 135 9.35 -2.51 -20.63
N GLY A 136 10.26 -2.40 -19.64
CA GLY A 136 11.30 -1.37 -19.59
C GLY A 136 10.86 -0.04 -18.93
N HIS A 137 9.57 0.09 -18.59
CA HIS A 137 9.06 1.20 -17.81
C HIS A 137 9.25 0.90 -16.32
N ARG A 138 10.05 1.73 -15.65
CA ARG A 138 10.38 1.58 -14.23
C ARG A 138 9.61 2.57 -13.40
N SER A 139 8.76 2.06 -12.53
CA SER A 139 7.93 2.83 -11.59
C SER A 139 8.32 2.48 -10.15
N PRO A 140 8.90 3.42 -9.40
CA PRO A 140 9.09 3.26 -7.96
C PRO A 140 7.75 3.23 -7.24
N LEU A 141 7.62 2.31 -6.28
CA LEU A 141 6.49 2.20 -5.37
C LEU A 141 6.98 2.28 -3.93
N VAL A 142 6.22 2.98 -3.10
CA VAL A 142 6.40 3.02 -1.65
C VAL A 142 5.14 2.52 -0.99
N PHE A 143 5.34 1.73 0.06
CA PHE A 143 4.28 1.19 0.90
C PHE A 143 4.53 1.56 2.35
N THR A 144 3.45 1.88 3.05
CA THR A 144 3.41 1.95 4.51
C THR A 144 2.22 1.15 4.97
N VAL A 145 2.41 0.25 5.93
CA VAL A 145 1.36 -0.60 6.47
C VAL A 145 1.28 -0.39 7.96
N VAL A 146 0.09 -0.06 8.46
CA VAL A 146 -0.16 0.22 9.88
C VAL A 146 -1.27 -0.70 10.38
N ARG A 147 -1.01 -1.42 11.47
CA ARG A 147 -1.99 -2.25 12.17
C ARG A 147 -2.39 -1.61 13.48
N SER A 148 -3.68 -1.67 13.80
CA SER A 148 -4.19 -1.51 15.16
C SER A 148 -5.36 -2.46 15.38
N ALA A 149 -5.28 -3.28 16.42
CA ALA A 149 -6.20 -4.37 16.71
C ALA A 149 -6.46 -5.24 15.46
N GLY A 150 -7.72 -5.55 15.16
CA GLY A 150 -8.13 -6.30 13.97
C GLY A 150 -8.15 -5.49 12.68
N ALA A 151 -7.58 -4.29 12.62
CA ALA A 151 -7.59 -3.45 11.42
C ALA A 151 -6.17 -3.17 10.90
N VAL A 152 -6.04 -3.12 9.57
CA VAL A 152 -4.81 -2.75 8.87
C VAL A 152 -5.13 -1.66 7.85
N VAL A 153 -4.25 -0.69 7.70
CA VAL A 153 -4.26 0.24 6.57
C VAL A 153 -2.97 0.08 5.79
N VAL A 154 -3.11 -0.16 4.50
CA VAL A 154 -2.02 -0.13 3.53
C VAL A 154 -2.11 1.20 2.79
N PHE A 155 -1.04 1.98 2.85
CA PHE A 155 -0.82 3.16 2.04
C PHE A 155 0.14 2.77 0.93
N SER A 156 -0.19 3.06 -0.32
CA SER A 156 0.70 2.87 -1.45
C SER A 156 0.75 4.14 -2.29
N ALA A 157 1.95 4.47 -2.76
CA ALA A 157 2.16 5.54 -3.72
C ALA A 157 3.07 5.01 -4.83
N ALA A 158 2.72 5.32 -6.07
CA ALA A 158 3.51 4.96 -7.23
C ALA A 158 3.75 6.21 -8.06
N ASN A 159 4.95 6.30 -8.64
CA ASN A 159 5.29 7.35 -9.60
C ASN A 159 5.35 6.73 -11.00
N TYR A 160 4.47 7.21 -11.88
CA TYR A 160 4.34 6.73 -13.26
C TYR A 160 4.91 7.71 -14.30
N LEU A 161 5.29 8.92 -13.89
CA LEU A 161 5.71 9.99 -14.80
C LEU A 161 7.22 10.12 -14.87
N ASP A 162 7.89 9.97 -13.72
CA ASP A 162 9.34 9.96 -13.65
C ASP A 162 9.82 8.80 -12.76
N ARG A 163 11.14 8.77 -12.51
CA ARG A 163 11.80 7.71 -11.75
C ARG A 163 12.05 8.09 -10.28
N GLU A 164 11.47 9.17 -9.80
CA GLU A 164 11.59 9.60 -8.42
C GLU A 164 10.73 8.71 -7.51
N VAL A 165 11.29 8.39 -6.35
CA VAL A 165 10.60 7.57 -5.35
C VAL A 165 9.49 8.43 -4.73
N PRO A 166 8.20 8.05 -4.86
CA PRO A 166 7.12 8.84 -4.30
C PRO A 166 7.17 8.80 -2.77
N GLU A 167 6.74 9.89 -2.14
CA GLU A 167 6.63 9.95 -0.68
C GLU A 167 5.19 9.75 -0.22
N ILE A 168 5.01 9.01 0.88
CA ILE A 168 3.73 8.91 1.57
C ILE A 168 3.75 9.93 2.72
N PRO A 169 2.89 10.97 2.69
CA PRO A 169 2.95 12.04 3.68
C PRO A 169 2.68 11.54 5.12
N PRO A 170 3.54 11.85 6.10
CA PRO A 170 3.36 11.39 7.49
C PRO A 170 2.05 11.87 8.14
N ALA A 171 1.56 13.06 7.74
CA ALA A 171 0.29 13.61 8.22
C ALA A 171 -0.91 12.72 7.82
N LEU A 172 -0.89 12.17 6.60
CA LEU A 172 -1.92 11.26 6.10
C LEU A 172 -1.91 9.95 6.88
N VAL A 173 -0.72 9.38 7.08
CA VAL A 173 -0.52 8.14 7.85
C VAL A 173 -1.02 8.31 9.28
N THR A 174 -0.63 9.41 9.94
CA THR A 174 -1.02 9.72 11.33
C THR A 174 -2.53 9.92 11.45
N ALA A 175 -3.13 10.71 10.57
CA ALA A 175 -4.56 11.01 10.61
C ALA A 175 -5.42 9.75 10.40
N GLN A 176 -5.02 8.88 9.49
CA GLN A 176 -5.74 7.63 9.24
C GLN A 176 -5.50 6.60 10.35
N ALA A 177 -4.28 6.50 10.89
CA ALA A 177 -3.98 5.62 12.02
C ALA A 177 -4.79 6.00 13.27
N ALA A 178 -4.98 7.29 13.53
CA ALA A 178 -5.79 7.78 14.65
C ALA A 178 -7.28 7.38 14.56
N LYS A 179 -7.77 7.00 13.39
CA LYS A 179 -9.15 6.51 13.17
C LYS A 179 -9.28 4.99 13.29
N LEU A 180 -8.18 4.26 13.53
CA LEU A 180 -8.23 2.83 13.75
C LEU A 180 -8.73 2.51 15.16
N PRO A 181 -9.39 1.36 15.36
CA PRO A 181 -9.75 0.92 16.69
C PRO A 181 -8.51 0.86 17.58
N ALA A 182 -8.62 1.37 18.80
CA ALA A 182 -7.62 1.16 19.83
C ALA A 182 -7.60 -0.33 20.22
N ALA A 183 -6.45 -0.78 20.70
CA ALA A 183 -6.37 -2.07 21.37
C ALA A 183 -7.14 -1.98 22.69
N THR A 184 -8.17 -2.81 22.84
CA THR A 184 -8.79 -3.11 24.14
C THR A 184 -7.87 -3.98 24.98
#